data_AF-A0A8T5ZR34-F1
#
_entry.id   AF-A0A8T5ZR34-F1
#
_cell.length_a   1.000
_cell.length_b   1.000
_cell.length_c   1.000
_cell.angle_alpha   90.00
_cell.angle_beta   90.00
_cell.angle_gamma   90.00
#
_symmetry.space_group_name_H-M   'P 1'
#
loop_
_entity.id
_entity.type
_entity.pdbx_description
1 polymer ?
#
loop_
_entity_poly.entity_id
_entity_poly.type
_entity_poly.pdbx_seq_one_letter_code
_entity_poly.pdbx_strand_id
1 'polypeptide(L)'
;MKIFSVRQTVLPALLALSPVVFAADEQTMIVSAAPQVVSELDTPAAVSVVDGEEMRLATPRINLSESLTSVPGLQVQNRQNYAQDLQLSIRGFGSRSTYGIRGIRLYVDGIPA
;
A
#
# COMPACT_ATOMS: atom_id res chain seq x y z
N MET A 1 -55.26 -46.17 25.64
CA MET A 1 -54.76 -47.38 24.94
C MET A 1 -54.90 -47.17 23.45
N LYS A 2 -53.86 -47.55 22.70
CA LYS A 2 -53.70 -47.47 21.23
C LYS A 2 -53.25 -46.11 20.68
N ILE A 3 -52.35 -45.96 19.72
CA ILE A 3 -51.32 -46.77 19.01
C ILE A 3 -50.47 -45.64 18.34
N PHE A 4 -49.16 -45.54 18.59
CA PHE A 4 -48.27 -44.72 17.75
C PHE A 4 -47.66 -45.64 16.68
N SER A 5 -47.86 -45.34 15.40
CA SER A 5 -47.16 -46.00 14.30
C SER A 5 -46.83 -44.97 13.22
N VAL A 6 -45.53 -44.83 12.99
CA VAL A 6 -44.86 -43.98 12.01
C VAL A 6 -44.99 -44.59 10.61
N ARG A 7 -45.29 -43.77 9.60
CA ARG A 7 -44.86 -44.04 8.21
C ARG A 7 -44.39 -42.77 7.52
N GLN A 8 -43.10 -42.78 7.17
CA GLN A 8 -42.42 -41.83 6.31
C GLN A 8 -43.05 -41.82 4.92
N THR A 9 -43.19 -40.63 4.34
CA THR A 9 -43.24 -40.45 2.88
C THR A 9 -42.26 -39.35 2.51
N VAL A 10 -41.23 -39.76 1.76
CA VAL A 10 -40.16 -38.90 1.22
C VAL A 10 -40.67 -38.35 -0.11
N LEU A 11 -40.66 -37.03 -0.26
CA LEU A 11 -40.96 -36.34 -1.51
C LEU A 11 -39.69 -35.60 -1.97
N PRO A 12 -39.14 -35.88 -3.17
CA PRO A 12 -37.97 -35.15 -3.66
C PRO A 12 -38.44 -33.87 -4.36
N ALA A 13 -38.06 -32.71 -3.81
CA ALA A 13 -38.24 -31.43 -4.49
C ALA A 13 -37.06 -31.19 -5.44
N LEU A 14 -37.33 -31.18 -6.75
CA LEU A 14 -36.39 -30.83 -7.80
C LEU A 14 -35.83 -29.41 -7.57
N LEU A 15 -34.51 -29.30 -7.44
CA LEU A 15 -33.77 -28.04 -7.57
C LEU A 15 -33.64 -27.68 -9.06
N ALA A 16 -34.32 -26.62 -9.49
CA ALA A 16 -34.11 -26.01 -10.79
C ALA A 16 -32.76 -25.26 -10.79
N LEU A 17 -31.81 -25.71 -11.62
CA LEU A 17 -30.59 -24.95 -11.94
C LEU A 17 -30.95 -23.77 -12.86
N SER A 18 -30.95 -22.56 -12.32
CA SER A 18 -30.90 -21.33 -13.12
C SER A 18 -29.45 -21.05 -13.56
N PRO A 19 -29.17 -20.79 -14.84
CA PRO A 19 -27.83 -20.39 -15.26
C PRO A 19 -27.56 -18.97 -14.78
N VAL A 20 -26.55 -18.82 -13.91
CA VAL A 20 -25.96 -17.52 -13.58
C VAL A 20 -25.20 -17.05 -14.81
N VAL A 21 -25.76 -16.10 -15.55
CA VAL A 21 -25.06 -15.39 -16.61
C VAL A 21 -24.13 -14.37 -15.94
N PHE A 22 -22.83 -14.64 -15.95
CA PHE A 22 -21.84 -13.63 -15.61
C PHE A 22 -21.78 -12.63 -16.77
N ALA A 23 -22.39 -11.47 -16.58
CA ALA A 23 -22.16 -10.32 -17.45
C ALA A 23 -20.69 -9.90 -17.28
N ALA A 24 -19.91 -9.97 -18.35
CA ALA A 24 -18.58 -9.40 -18.39
C ALA A 24 -18.74 -7.88 -18.33
N ASP A 25 -18.37 -7.31 -17.18
CA ASP A 25 -18.26 -5.87 -16.97
C ASP A 25 -17.13 -5.35 -17.88
N GLU A 26 -17.47 -4.72 -19.01
CA GLU A 26 -16.50 -4.02 -19.85
C GLU A 26 -15.96 -2.81 -19.09
N GLN A 27 -14.90 -3.06 -18.31
CA GLN A 27 -14.19 -2.03 -17.59
C GLN A 27 -13.48 -1.12 -18.60
N THR A 28 -14.10 0.03 -18.84
CA THR A 28 -13.58 1.06 -19.74
C THR A 28 -12.27 1.60 -19.14
N MET A 29 -11.14 1.20 -19.70
CA MET A 29 -9.82 1.67 -19.28
C MET A 29 -9.51 3.00 -19.96
N ILE A 30 -9.57 4.10 -19.20
CA ILE A 30 -9.18 5.43 -19.69
C ILE A 30 -7.65 5.55 -19.64
N VAL A 31 -7.01 5.60 -20.81
CA VAL A 31 -5.56 5.83 -20.91
C VAL A 31 -5.33 7.31 -21.20
N SER A 32 -4.85 8.05 -20.20
CA SER A 32 -4.41 9.44 -20.37
C SER A 32 -2.89 9.51 -20.52
N ALA A 33 -2.42 10.29 -21.51
CA ALA A 33 -0.99 10.49 -21.79
C ALA A 33 -0.39 11.71 -21.06
N ALA A 34 -1.22 12.50 -20.37
CA ALA A 34 -0.77 13.68 -19.65
C ALA A 34 -0.23 13.29 -18.25
N PRO A 35 0.81 13.97 -17.72
CA PRO A 35 1.20 13.84 -16.33
C PRO A 35 0.01 14.25 -15.46
N GLN A 36 -0.72 13.26 -14.94
CA GLN A 36 -1.78 13.56 -13.99
C GLN A 36 -1.12 13.90 -12.66
N VAL A 37 -1.54 15.00 -12.06
CA VAL A 37 -1.26 15.27 -10.65
C VAL A 37 -2.03 14.22 -9.88
N VAL A 38 -1.35 13.14 -9.52
CA VAL A 38 -1.94 12.02 -8.80
C VAL A 38 -2.21 12.50 -7.38
N SER A 39 -3.50 12.67 -7.05
CA SER A 39 -3.93 12.91 -5.68
C SER A 39 -3.70 11.66 -4.84
N GLU A 40 -3.35 11.83 -3.57
CA GLU A 40 -3.17 10.71 -2.62
C GLU A 40 -4.40 9.81 -2.53
N LEU A 41 -5.59 10.37 -2.76
CA LEU A 41 -6.86 9.67 -2.66
C LEU A 41 -7.26 8.93 -3.96
N ASP A 42 -6.69 9.33 -5.09
CA ASP A 42 -7.05 8.81 -6.41
C ASP A 42 -6.11 7.69 -6.88
N THR A 43 -5.05 7.41 -6.11
CA THR A 43 -4.09 6.37 -6.44
C THR A 43 -4.36 5.08 -5.66
N PRO A 44 -4.30 3.91 -6.32
CA PRO A 44 -4.35 2.63 -5.62
C PRO A 44 -3.04 2.32 -4.88
N ALA A 45 -2.04 3.21 -4.93
CA ALA A 45 -0.77 3.06 -4.23
C ALA A 45 -0.78 3.72 -2.84
N ALA A 46 0.04 3.20 -1.93
CA ALA A 46 0.26 3.88 -0.65
C ALA A 46 1.21 5.07 -0.86
N VAL A 47 0.72 6.26 -0.57
CA VAL A 47 1.47 7.53 -0.64
C VAL A 47 1.47 8.17 0.74
N SER A 48 2.58 8.83 1.08
CA SER A 48 2.71 9.64 2.28
C SER A 48 3.46 10.90 1.87
N VAL A 49 2.88 12.06 2.22
CA VAL A 49 3.46 13.37 2.02
C VAL A 49 3.82 13.94 3.38
N VAL A 50 5.02 14.51 3.47
CA VAL A 50 5.48 15.23 4.66
C VAL A 50 5.72 16.67 4.23
N ASP A 51 4.95 17.59 4.79
CA ASP A 51 5.05 19.00 4.45
C ASP A 51 6.31 19.64 5.04
N GLY A 52 6.78 20.69 4.37
CA GLY A 52 7.98 21.41 4.82
C GLY A 52 7.85 22.01 6.23
N GLU A 53 6.64 22.40 6.66
CA GLU A 53 6.42 22.86 8.04
C GLU A 53 6.48 21.72 9.06
N GLU A 54 5.97 20.53 8.72
CA GLU A 54 6.07 19.34 9.58
C GLU A 54 7.52 18.90 9.70
N MET A 55 8.27 18.87 8.59
CA MET A 55 9.71 18.64 8.62
C MET A 55 10.44 19.71 9.45
N ARG A 56 9.88 20.94 9.54
CA ARG A 56 10.46 22.05 10.28
C ARG A 56 10.20 22.02 11.78
N LEU A 57 9.08 21.45 12.20
CA LEU A 57 8.72 21.43 13.60
C LEU A 57 9.68 20.56 14.43
N ALA A 58 10.17 21.16 15.52
CA ALA A 58 10.81 20.45 16.63
C ALA A 58 12.01 19.54 16.29
N THR A 59 12.73 19.79 15.19
CA THR A 59 13.91 18.99 14.81
C THR A 59 15.15 19.83 14.46
N PRO A 60 16.38 19.35 14.82
CA PRO A 60 17.64 20.03 14.52
C PRO A 60 17.95 20.21 13.02
N ARG A 61 17.29 19.41 12.15
CA ARG A 61 17.42 19.46 10.68
C ARG A 61 18.83 19.19 10.18
N ILE A 62 19.52 18.28 10.86
CA ILE A 62 20.86 17.87 10.46
C ILE A 62 20.74 16.69 9.49
N ASN A 63 19.77 15.80 9.70
CA ASN A 63 19.56 14.61 8.90
C ASN A 63 18.07 14.37 8.61
N LEU A 64 17.79 13.75 7.46
CA LEU A 64 16.44 13.30 7.12
C LEU A 64 15.87 12.28 8.12
N SER A 65 16.74 11.59 8.88
CA SER A 65 16.30 10.65 9.92
C SER A 65 15.51 11.29 11.04
N GLU A 66 15.66 12.59 11.24
CA GLU A 66 14.95 13.32 12.28
C GLU A 66 13.53 13.67 11.81
N SER A 67 13.41 14.19 10.58
CA SER A 67 12.15 14.69 10.01
C SER A 67 11.21 13.58 9.52
N LEU A 68 11.75 12.44 9.07
CA LEU A 68 10.96 11.41 8.38
C LEU A 68 10.46 10.28 9.30
N THR A 69 10.48 10.49 10.62
CA THR A 69 10.07 9.47 11.60
C THR A 69 8.54 9.23 11.59
N SER A 70 7.74 10.20 11.13
CA SER A 70 6.27 10.07 11.05
C SER A 70 5.79 9.18 9.91
N VAL A 71 6.63 8.89 8.91
CA VAL A 71 6.21 8.14 7.71
C VAL A 71 6.12 6.63 8.01
N PRO A 72 4.94 6.01 7.84
CA PRO A 72 4.76 4.60 8.14
C PRO A 72 5.52 3.70 7.16
N GLY A 73 6.24 2.72 7.71
CA GLY A 73 7.00 1.75 6.90
C GLY A 73 8.27 2.31 6.27
N LEU A 74 8.66 3.54 6.60
CA LEU A 74 9.97 4.12 6.32
C LEU A 74 10.83 4.02 7.57
N GLN A 75 12.08 3.58 7.40
CA GLN A 75 13.08 3.64 8.45
C GLN A 75 14.32 4.33 7.89
N VAL A 76 14.78 5.35 8.59
CA VAL A 76 15.97 6.13 8.25
C VAL A 76 16.91 6.08 9.44
N GLN A 77 18.10 5.50 9.27
CA GLN A 77 19.09 5.39 10.35
C GLN A 77 20.28 6.30 10.09
N ASN A 78 20.57 7.15 11.07
CA ASN A 78 21.80 7.93 11.12
C ASN A 78 22.88 7.13 11.89
N ARG A 79 23.99 6.82 11.21
CA ARG A 79 25.11 6.06 11.78
C ARG A 79 26.27 6.94 12.29
N GLN A 80 26.04 8.25 12.42
CA GLN A 80 27.00 9.25 12.88
C GLN A 80 28.28 9.33 12.03
N ASN A 81 28.18 8.98 10.75
CA ASN A 81 29.26 9.13 9.78
C ASN A 81 28.78 9.93 8.57
N TYR A 82 28.99 11.25 8.63
CA TYR A 82 28.54 12.20 7.60
C TYR A 82 29.29 12.11 6.26
N ALA A 83 30.38 11.35 6.20
CA ALA A 83 31.05 11.05 4.93
C ALA A 83 30.30 9.96 4.13
N GLN A 84 29.28 9.34 4.73
CA GLN A 84 28.45 8.31 4.14
C GLN A 84 26.98 8.70 4.26
N ASP A 85 26.17 8.20 3.33
CA ASP A 85 24.74 8.50 3.33
C ASP A 85 24.00 7.79 4.46
N LEU A 86 22.84 8.36 4.81
CA LEU A 86 21.89 7.74 5.72
C LEU A 86 21.42 6.38 5.19
N GLN A 87 21.26 5.41 6.07
CA GLN A 87 20.70 4.12 5.70
C GLN A 87 19.18 4.25 5.60
N LEU A 88 18.63 4.09 4.40
CA LEU A 88 17.21 4.20 4.11
C LEU A 88 16.60 2.85 3.80
N SER A 89 15.48 2.54 4.43
CA SER A 89 14.69 1.36 4.10
C SER A 89 13.19 1.64 4.05
N ILE A 90 12.52 1.08 3.05
CA ILE A 90 11.06 1.21 2.85
C ILE A 90 10.49 -0.20 2.79
N ARG A 91 9.61 -0.55 3.74
CA ARG A 91 8.95 -1.87 3.82
C ARG A 91 9.95 -3.03 3.67
N GLY A 92 11.14 -2.91 4.27
CA GLY A 92 12.20 -3.92 4.26
C GLY A 92 13.20 -3.85 3.09
N PHE A 93 12.89 -3.14 1.99
CA PHE A 93 13.87 -2.84 0.95
C PHE A 93 14.94 -1.89 1.49
N GLY A 94 16.21 -2.13 1.19
CA GLY A 94 17.32 -1.31 1.73
C GLY A 94 17.75 -1.65 3.16
N SER A 95 17.01 -2.51 3.89
CA SER A 95 17.32 -2.90 5.28
C SER A 95 18.70 -3.54 5.48
N ARG A 96 19.22 -4.20 4.42
CA ARG A 96 20.55 -4.82 4.40
C ARG A 96 21.64 -3.88 3.88
N SER A 97 21.30 -2.68 3.44
CA SER A 97 22.30 -1.72 3.01
C SER A 97 23.10 -1.24 4.21
N THR A 98 24.42 -1.13 4.11
CA THR A 98 25.21 -0.53 5.20
C THR A 98 25.00 0.98 5.30
N TYR A 99 24.81 1.64 4.15
CA TYR A 99 24.61 3.08 3.95
C TYR A 99 23.78 3.33 2.68
N GLY A 100 23.16 4.51 2.57
CA GLY A 100 22.43 4.96 1.37
C GLY A 100 21.13 4.20 1.08
N ILE A 101 20.70 4.30 -0.18
CA ILE A 101 19.47 3.72 -0.73
C ILE A 101 19.78 2.51 -1.62
N ARG A 102 19.27 1.33 -1.27
CA ARG A 102 19.38 0.12 -2.11
C ARG A 102 18.00 -0.43 -2.42
N GLY A 103 17.71 -0.58 -3.71
CA GLY A 103 16.40 -1.05 -4.18
C GLY A 103 15.29 -0.02 -3.96
N ILE A 104 15.65 1.26 -3.79
CA ILE A 104 14.75 2.41 -3.67
C ILE A 104 15.18 3.43 -4.71
N ARG A 105 14.22 4.11 -5.34
CA ARG A 105 14.48 5.23 -6.25
C ARG A 105 14.25 6.53 -5.50
N LEU A 106 15.22 7.42 -5.55
CA LEU A 106 15.12 8.77 -5.00
C LEU A 106 15.06 9.76 -6.16
N TYR A 107 14.15 10.73 -6.02
CA TYR A 107 14.05 11.84 -6.94
C TYR A 107 14.12 13.12 -6.13
N VAL A 108 14.85 14.09 -6.65
CA VAL A 108 14.93 15.46 -6.13
C VAL A 108 14.47 16.38 -7.25
N ASP A 109 13.41 17.14 -7.03
CA ASP A 109 12.79 18.01 -8.05
C ASP A 109 12.44 17.29 -9.36
N GLY A 110 12.09 16.00 -9.26
CA GLY A 110 11.78 15.14 -10.40
C GLY A 110 13.00 14.56 -11.12
N ILE A 111 14.22 14.87 -10.68
CA ILE A 111 15.47 14.35 -11.24
C ILE A 111 15.94 13.17 -10.38
N PRO A 112 16.28 12.00 -10.97
CA PRO A 112 16.79 10.88 -10.21
C PRO A 112 18.14 11.24 -9.56
N ALA A 113 18.28 10.96 -8.27
CA ALA A 113 19.47 11.18 -7.46
C ALA A 113 20.19 9.88 -7.13
#